data_AF-A0A4U0WMD0-F1
#
_entry.id   AF-A0A4U0WMD0-F1
#
_cell.length_a   1.000
_cell.length_b   1.000
_cell.length_c   1.000
_cell.angle_alpha   90.00
_cell.angle_beta   90.00
_cell.angle_gamma   90.00
#
_symmetry.space_group_name_H-M   'P 1'
#
loop_
_entity.id
_entity.type
_entity.pdbx_description
1 polymer ?
#
loop_
_entity_poly.entity_id
_entity_poly.type
_entity_poly.pdbx_seq_one_letter_code
_entity_poly.pdbx_strand_id
1 'polypeptide(L)'
;GTWTQGNVWSIHHNEKDFPDPDRFNPDRYMKDSPDSRPFPNEKGYMTFGWGRRVCSGQGLAEQGTFITVARMLWAFNIQKALDEQGKEIPVDIFSYTDGLNWRPQPFKCRFTVRSPEIRLAIEREGRQALQDLSEYDGESEAMDRFFKHNKQEA
;
A
#
# COMPACT_ATOMS: atom_id res chain seq x y z
N GLY A 1 20.21 4.41 -29.49
CA GLY A 1 19.00 3.59 -29.41
C GLY A 1 17.84 4.46 -28.97
N THR A 2 16.60 4.10 -29.33
CA THR A 2 15.40 4.85 -28.94
C THR A 2 14.94 4.44 -27.55
N TRP A 3 14.66 5.42 -26.68
CA TRP A 3 14.07 5.17 -25.37
C TRP A 3 12.59 4.82 -25.51
N THR A 4 12.13 3.79 -24.82
CA THR A 4 10.73 3.36 -24.81
C THR A 4 10.26 3.20 -23.38
N GLN A 5 9.03 3.67 -23.09
CA GLN A 5 8.44 3.63 -21.76
C GLN A 5 6.98 3.24 -21.88
N GLY A 6 6.58 2.21 -21.13
CA GLY A 6 5.17 1.90 -20.93
C GLY A 6 4.56 2.90 -19.96
N ASN A 7 3.50 3.58 -20.39
CA ASN A 7 2.72 4.45 -19.51
C ASN A 7 1.66 3.62 -18.77
N VAL A 8 2.07 3.06 -17.63
CA VAL A 8 1.22 2.18 -16.80
C VAL A 8 -0.03 2.93 -16.34
N TRP A 9 0.09 4.21 -15.95
CA TRP A 9 -1.04 5.04 -15.55
C TRP A 9 -2.11 5.12 -16.63
N SER A 10 -1.75 5.49 -17.86
CA SER A 10 -2.71 5.58 -18.96
C SER A 10 -3.34 4.24 -19.33
N ILE A 11 -2.61 3.13 -19.19
CA ILE A 11 -3.17 1.80 -19.44
C ILE A 11 -4.23 1.47 -18.39
N HIS A 12 -3.95 1.72 -17.11
CA HIS A 12 -4.88 1.49 -16.01
C HIS A 12 -6.03 2.52 -15.92
N HIS A 13 -5.93 3.63 -16.65
CA HIS A 13 -6.99 4.65 -16.76
C HIS A 13 -7.71 4.63 -18.11
N ASN A 14 -7.52 3.59 -18.93
CA ASN A 14 -8.32 3.41 -20.12
C ASN A 14 -9.72 2.93 -19.74
N GLU A 15 -10.73 3.81 -19.85
CA GLU A 15 -12.12 3.50 -19.49
C GLU A 15 -12.72 2.26 -20.18
N LYS A 16 -12.17 1.87 -21.34
CA LYS A 16 -12.58 0.64 -22.03
C LYS A 16 -12.24 -0.62 -21.24
N ASP A 17 -11.07 -0.61 -20.60
CA ASP A 17 -10.53 -1.74 -19.83
C ASP A 17 -10.86 -1.58 -18.34
N PHE A 18 -10.92 -0.34 -17.84
CA PHE A 18 -11.19 0.02 -16.46
C PHE A 18 -12.30 1.07 -16.40
N PRO A 19 -13.59 0.67 -16.44
CA PRO A 19 -14.71 1.62 -16.33
C PRO A 19 -14.63 2.43 -15.03
N ASP A 20 -14.85 3.74 -15.09
CA ASP A 20 -14.74 4.64 -13.93
C ASP A 20 -13.38 4.44 -13.19
N PRO A 21 -12.24 4.72 -13.85
CA PRO A 21 -10.93 4.27 -13.38
C PRO A 21 -10.46 4.98 -12.10
N ASP A 22 -10.92 6.21 -11.87
CA ASP A 22 -10.62 6.98 -10.66
C ASP A 22 -11.39 6.47 -9.43
N ARG A 23 -12.45 5.67 -9.64
CA ARG A 23 -13.21 5.05 -8.55
C ARG A 23 -12.52 3.79 -8.04
N PHE A 24 -12.19 3.79 -6.75
CA PHE A 24 -11.77 2.56 -6.05
C PHE A 24 -12.92 1.53 -6.04
N ASN A 25 -12.80 0.53 -6.90
CA ASN A 25 -13.82 -0.50 -7.11
C ASN A 25 -13.14 -1.87 -7.19
N PRO A 26 -13.01 -2.61 -6.08
CA PRO A 26 -12.44 -3.95 -6.06
C PRO A 26 -13.26 -4.97 -6.86
N ASP A 27 -14.57 -4.75 -7.00
CA ASP A 27 -15.47 -5.71 -7.64
C ASP A 27 -15.13 -5.93 -9.12
N ARG A 28 -14.46 -4.97 -9.79
CA ARG A 28 -14.01 -5.13 -11.19
C ARG A 28 -13.07 -6.32 -11.40
N TYR A 29 -12.41 -6.81 -10.34
CA TYR A 29 -11.54 -7.98 -10.37
C TYR A 29 -12.27 -9.31 -10.09
N MET A 30 -13.56 -9.25 -9.75
CA MET A 30 -14.41 -10.42 -9.60
C MET A 30 -14.97 -10.85 -10.95
N LYS A 31 -14.89 -12.14 -11.28
CA LYS A 31 -15.29 -12.68 -12.60
C LYS A 31 -16.75 -12.40 -12.95
N ASP A 32 -17.64 -12.36 -11.96
CA ASP A 32 -19.08 -12.19 -12.16
C ASP A 32 -19.54 -10.72 -12.03
N SER A 33 -18.60 -9.79 -11.90
CA SER A 33 -18.92 -8.36 -11.78
C SER A 33 -19.28 -7.74 -13.13
N PRO A 34 -20.31 -6.85 -13.19
CA PRO A 34 -20.63 -6.10 -14.40
C PRO A 34 -19.50 -5.16 -14.85
N ASP A 35 -18.60 -4.80 -13.92
CA ASP A 35 -17.44 -3.94 -14.18
C ASP A 35 -16.20 -4.74 -14.61
N SER A 36 -16.28 -6.08 -14.66
CA SER A 36 -15.19 -6.92 -15.14
C SER A 36 -14.98 -6.73 -16.64
N ARG A 37 -13.72 -6.66 -17.07
CA ARG A 37 -13.32 -6.57 -18.47
C ARG A 37 -12.22 -7.60 -18.76
N PRO A 38 -12.18 -8.18 -19.97
CA PRO A 38 -11.07 -9.04 -20.38
C PRO A 38 -9.74 -8.30 -20.26
N PHE A 39 -8.70 -8.99 -19.77
CA PHE A 39 -7.37 -8.43 -19.66
C PHE A 39 -6.34 -9.44 -20.19
N PRO A 40 -5.18 -9.00 -20.72
CA PRO A 40 -4.19 -9.91 -21.30
C PRO A 40 -3.61 -10.96 -20.33
N ASN A 41 -3.80 -10.79 -19.02
CA ASN A 41 -3.38 -11.74 -18.01
C ASN A 41 -4.52 -12.03 -17.02
N GLU A 42 -4.40 -13.13 -16.28
CA GLU A 42 -5.42 -13.58 -15.32
C GLU A 42 -5.55 -12.69 -14.09
N LYS A 43 -4.57 -11.82 -13.81
CA LYS A 43 -4.56 -10.92 -12.64
C LYS A 43 -5.40 -9.67 -12.86
N GLY A 44 -5.68 -9.29 -14.11
CA GLY A 44 -6.42 -8.07 -14.43
C GLY A 44 -5.64 -6.77 -14.24
N TYR A 45 -4.33 -6.82 -13.98
CA TYR A 45 -3.47 -5.63 -13.85
C TYR A 45 -2.03 -5.90 -14.31
N MET A 46 -1.25 -4.83 -14.52
CA MET A 46 0.15 -4.89 -14.98
C MET A 46 1.12 -3.98 -14.20
N THR A 47 0.83 -3.70 -12.93
CA THR A 47 1.61 -2.82 -12.03
C THR A 47 3.06 -3.27 -11.84
N PHE A 48 3.35 -4.57 -12.00
CA PHE A 48 4.70 -5.14 -11.94
C PHE A 48 5.41 -5.24 -13.30
N GLY A 49 4.82 -4.66 -14.35
CA GLY A 49 5.31 -4.77 -15.72
C GLY A 49 4.90 -6.09 -16.39
N TRP A 50 5.60 -6.43 -17.48
CA TRP A 50 5.30 -7.59 -18.32
C TRP A 50 6.55 -8.11 -19.05
N GLY A 51 6.44 -9.31 -19.61
CA GLY A 51 7.48 -9.92 -20.43
C GLY A 51 8.78 -10.22 -19.67
N ARG A 52 9.91 -10.19 -20.38
CA ARG A 52 11.24 -10.57 -19.87
C ARG A 52 11.79 -9.66 -18.76
N ARG A 53 11.16 -8.50 -18.51
CA ARG A 53 11.60 -7.49 -17.53
C ARG A 53 10.53 -7.23 -16.46
N VAL A 54 9.58 -8.16 -16.31
CA VAL A 54 8.62 -8.14 -15.20
C VAL A 54 9.36 -8.13 -13.85
N CYS A 55 8.80 -7.42 -12.87
CA CYS A 55 9.40 -7.27 -11.55
C CYS A 55 9.67 -8.63 -10.90
N SER A 56 10.94 -8.93 -10.60
CA SER A 56 11.33 -10.15 -9.91
C SER A 56 10.79 -10.24 -8.47
N GLY A 57 10.46 -9.09 -7.86
CA GLY A 57 9.90 -9.00 -6.52
C GLY A 57 8.37 -9.16 -6.45
N GLN A 58 7.68 -9.37 -7.58
CA GLN A 58 6.21 -9.41 -7.63
C GLN A 58 5.61 -10.40 -6.62
N GLY A 59 6.11 -11.63 -6.57
CA GLY A 59 5.57 -12.65 -5.67
C GLY A 59 5.72 -12.30 -4.19
N LEU A 60 6.84 -11.68 -3.80
CA LEU A 60 7.08 -11.22 -2.43
C LEU A 60 6.17 -10.04 -2.09
N ALA A 61 6.05 -9.08 -3.00
CA ALA A 61 5.23 -7.89 -2.80
C ALA A 61 3.73 -8.24 -2.68
N GLU A 62 3.22 -9.14 -3.53
CA GLU A 62 1.81 -9.57 -3.49
C GLU A 62 1.48 -10.28 -2.17
N GLN A 63 2.29 -11.27 -1.78
CA GLN A 63 2.09 -12.01 -0.52
C GLN A 63 2.27 -11.13 0.72
N GLY A 64 3.31 -10.30 0.73
CA GLY A 64 3.60 -9.37 1.83
C GLY A 64 2.49 -8.34 2.01
N THR A 65 2.00 -7.76 0.91
CA THR A 65 0.90 -6.79 0.94
C THR A 65 -0.38 -7.44 1.43
N PHE A 66 -0.71 -8.64 0.93
CA PHE A 66 -1.89 -9.39 1.35
C PHE A 66 -1.92 -9.63 2.86
N ILE A 67 -0.84 -10.21 3.43
CA ILE A 67 -0.80 -10.51 4.86
C ILE A 67 -0.79 -9.24 5.72
N THR A 68 -0.14 -8.17 5.25
CA THR A 68 -0.08 -6.89 5.95
C THR A 68 -1.47 -6.27 6.03
N VAL A 69 -2.19 -6.19 4.91
CA VAL A 69 -3.56 -5.66 4.86
C VAL A 69 -4.50 -6.52 5.70
N ALA A 70 -4.43 -7.85 5.59
CA ALA A 70 -5.26 -8.76 6.39
C ALA A 70 -5.04 -8.55 7.90
N ARG A 71 -3.78 -8.44 8.34
CA ARG A 71 -3.44 -8.17 9.74
C ARG A 71 -3.92 -6.80 10.22
N MET A 72 -3.75 -5.75 9.41
CA MET A 72 -4.25 -4.41 9.74
C MET A 72 -5.78 -4.41 9.89
N LEU A 73 -6.50 -5.04 8.96
CA LEU A 73 -7.96 -5.14 8.99
C LEU A 73 -8.46 -5.99 10.16
N TRP A 74 -7.75 -7.05 10.53
CA TRP A 74 -8.05 -7.84 11.73
C TRP A 74 -7.81 -7.04 13.02
N ALA A 75 -6.72 -6.29 13.09
CA ALA A 75 -6.30 -5.59 14.30
C ALA A 75 -7.10 -4.30 14.58
N PHE A 76 -7.35 -3.49 13.56
CA PHE A 76 -7.77 -2.10 13.73
C PHE A 76 -9.04 -1.76 12.96
N ASN A 77 -9.83 -0.84 13.51
CA ASN A 77 -10.72 0.01 12.74
C ASN A 77 -9.91 1.23 12.27
N ILE A 78 -9.79 1.37 10.96
CA ILE A 78 -9.05 2.45 10.29
C ILE A 78 -10.06 3.50 9.84
N GLN A 79 -9.90 4.73 10.30
CA GLN A 79 -10.83 5.82 10.04
C GLN A 79 -10.07 7.10 9.72
N LYS A 80 -10.78 8.08 9.15
CA LYS A 80 -10.22 9.43 8.95
C LYS A 80 -9.87 10.05 10.30
N ALA A 81 -8.84 10.89 10.30
CA ALA A 81 -8.53 11.69 11.47
C ALA A 81 -9.63 12.72 11.74
N LEU A 82 -9.72 13.18 12.99
CA LEU A 82 -10.59 14.27 13.39
C LEU A 82 -9.77 15.55 13.61
N ASP A 83 -10.38 16.68 13.32
CA ASP A 83 -9.87 17.99 13.73
C ASP A 83 -10.19 18.29 15.21
N GLU A 84 -9.79 19.48 15.69
CA GLU A 84 -10.04 19.94 17.05
C GLU A 84 -11.53 20.05 17.41
N GLN A 85 -12.40 20.11 16.40
CA GLN A 85 -13.85 20.24 16.54
C GLN A 85 -14.57 18.88 16.40
N GLY A 86 -13.82 17.80 16.21
CA GLY A 86 -14.36 16.45 16.06
C GLY A 86 -14.88 16.13 14.65
N LYS A 87 -14.59 16.95 13.64
CA LYS A 87 -14.99 16.72 12.25
C LYS A 87 -13.92 15.93 11.50
N GLU A 88 -14.36 15.05 10.60
CA GLU A 88 -13.45 14.27 9.76
C GLU A 88 -12.61 15.16 8.84
N ILE A 89 -11.30 14.95 8.87
CA ILE A 89 -10.35 15.54 7.93
C ILE A 89 -10.45 14.74 6.62
N PRO A 90 -10.85 15.36 5.49
CA PRO A 90 -10.87 14.68 4.20
C PRO A 90 -9.46 14.28 3.77
N VAL A 91 -9.35 13.13 3.11
CA VAL A 91 -8.10 12.65 2.52
C VAL A 91 -8.19 12.86 1.02
N ASP A 92 -7.23 13.59 0.45
CA ASP A 92 -7.12 13.77 -0.99
C ASP A 92 -6.43 12.56 -1.62
N ILE A 93 -7.17 11.81 -2.44
CA ILE A 93 -6.68 10.60 -3.10
C ILE A 93 -5.73 10.89 -4.27
N PHE A 94 -5.64 12.14 -4.73
CA PHE A 94 -4.70 12.59 -5.76
C PHE A 94 -3.45 13.29 -5.18
N SER A 95 -3.32 13.33 -3.85
CA SER A 95 -2.14 13.88 -3.19
C SER A 95 -1.04 12.84 -3.09
N TYR A 96 -0.19 12.77 -4.12
CA TYR A 96 0.95 11.85 -4.20
C TYR A 96 2.26 12.55 -4.56
N THR A 97 3.38 11.86 -4.34
CA THR A 97 4.71 12.30 -4.72
C THR A 97 4.95 12.11 -6.21
N ASP A 98 5.75 12.99 -6.80
CA ASP A 98 6.29 12.78 -8.15
C ASP A 98 7.39 11.72 -8.17
N GLY A 99 7.60 11.09 -9.33
CA GLY A 99 8.69 10.15 -9.57
C GLY A 99 8.25 8.83 -10.19
N LEU A 100 9.17 7.85 -10.22
CA LEU A 100 8.90 6.53 -10.80
C LEU A 100 8.02 5.65 -9.90
N ASN A 101 8.08 5.86 -8.59
CA ASN A 101 7.22 5.21 -7.61
C ASN A 101 6.37 6.27 -6.92
N TRP A 102 5.09 6.33 -7.24
CA TRP A 102 4.16 7.25 -6.59
C TRP A 102 3.83 6.74 -5.19
N ARG A 103 3.82 7.65 -4.22
CA ARG A 103 3.45 7.39 -2.84
C ARG A 103 2.47 8.47 -2.40
N PRO A 104 1.47 8.16 -1.58
CA PRO A 104 0.62 9.21 -1.01
C PRO A 104 1.48 10.16 -0.18
N GLN A 105 1.18 11.45 -0.25
CA GLN A 105 1.75 12.44 0.66
C GLN A 105 1.31 12.12 2.11
N PRO A 106 2.06 12.54 3.15
CA PRO A 106 1.67 12.29 4.53
C PRO A 106 0.26 12.79 4.84
N PHE A 107 -0.61 11.92 5.35
CA PHE A 107 -1.96 12.25 5.77
C PHE A 107 -2.26 11.68 7.16
N LYS A 108 -3.17 12.32 7.89
CA LYS A 108 -3.58 11.87 9.23
C LYS A 108 -4.68 10.83 9.13
N CYS A 109 -4.57 9.78 9.93
CA CYS A 109 -5.58 8.75 10.08
C CYS A 109 -5.66 8.28 11.53
N ARG A 110 -6.81 7.71 11.91
CA ARG A 110 -7.07 7.16 13.25
C ARG A 110 -7.15 5.64 13.16
N PHE A 111 -6.33 4.98 13.96
CA PHE A 111 -6.40 3.54 14.19
C PHE A 111 -6.95 3.30 15.60
N THR A 112 -8.02 2.52 15.70
CA THR A 112 -8.54 2.05 17.00
C THR A 112 -8.53 0.52 17.00
N VAL A 113 -8.10 -0.10 18.09
CA VAL A 113 -8.07 -1.56 18.17
C VAL A 113 -9.51 -2.09 18.20
N ARG A 114 -9.77 -3.18 17.48
CA ARG A 114 -11.13 -3.75 17.39
C ARG A 114 -11.65 -4.33 18.71
N SER A 115 -10.78 -4.95 19.50
CA SER A 115 -11.16 -5.52 20.80
C SER A 115 -10.00 -5.53 21.81
N PRO A 116 -10.28 -5.60 23.12
CA PRO A 116 -9.25 -5.74 24.15
C PRO A 116 -8.40 -7.01 24.00
N GLU A 117 -8.99 -8.12 23.54
CA GLU A 117 -8.29 -9.39 23.34
C GLU A 117 -7.29 -9.30 22.20
N ILE A 118 -7.70 -8.65 21.10
CA ILE A 118 -6.83 -8.37 19.94
C ILE A 118 -5.66 -7.47 20.37
N ARG A 119 -5.92 -6.46 21.21
CA ARG A 119 -4.86 -5.61 21.77
C ARG A 119 -3.81 -6.44 22.50
N LEU A 120 -4.23 -7.31 23.40
CA LEU A 120 -3.32 -8.17 24.17
C LEU A 120 -2.51 -9.10 23.26
N ALA A 121 -3.14 -9.65 22.21
CA ALA A 121 -2.45 -10.48 21.22
C ALA A 121 -1.35 -9.69 20.48
N ILE A 122 -1.67 -8.48 20.02
CA ILE A 122 -0.72 -7.59 19.33
C ILE A 122 0.44 -7.22 20.26
N GLU A 123 0.16 -6.80 21.50
CA GLU A 123 1.19 -6.42 22.47
C GLU A 123 2.08 -7.61 22.87
N ARG A 124 1.52 -8.83 22.93
CA ARG A 124 2.30 -10.06 23.16
C ARG A 124 3.19 -10.39 21.96
N GLU A 125 2.63 -10.44 20.76
CA GLU A 125 3.38 -10.81 19.55
C GLU A 125 4.43 -9.76 19.18
N GLY A 126 4.13 -8.47 19.37
CA GLY A 126 5.09 -7.39 19.16
C GLY A 126 6.29 -7.50 20.11
N ARG A 127 6.05 -7.83 21.39
CA ARG A 127 7.15 -8.07 22.35
C ARG A 127 8.00 -9.27 21.96
N GLN A 128 7.37 -10.37 21.56
CA GLN A 128 8.10 -11.56 21.10
C GLN A 128 8.93 -11.24 19.85
N ALA A 129 8.34 -10.56 18.87
CA ALA A 129 9.03 -10.19 17.64
C ALA A 129 10.23 -9.28 17.90
N LEU A 130 10.12 -8.31 18.82
CA LEU A 130 11.27 -7.47 19.22
C LEU A 130 12.38 -8.29 19.90
N GLN A 131 12.02 -9.29 20.71
CA GLN A 131 13.00 -10.19 21.32
C GLN A 131 13.70 -11.05 20.28
N ASP A 132 12.94 -11.67 19.38
CA ASP A 132 13.48 -12.52 18.31
C ASP A 132 14.37 -11.70 17.36
N LEU A 133 13.99 -10.46 17.06
CA LEU A 133 14.76 -9.59 16.16
C LEU A 133 15.95 -8.92 16.83
N SER A 134 16.11 -9.02 18.15
CA SER A 134 17.19 -8.35 18.87
C SER A 134 18.59 -8.83 18.47
N GLU A 135 18.72 -10.06 17.93
CA GLU A 135 19.98 -10.55 17.35
C GLU A 135 20.41 -9.77 16.09
N TYR A 136 19.45 -9.11 15.44
CA TYR A 136 19.64 -8.28 14.25
C TYR A 136 19.63 -6.78 14.55
N ASP A 137 19.61 -6.39 15.84
CA ASP A 137 19.84 -5.00 16.26
C ASP A 137 21.31 -4.64 16.04
N GLY A 138 21.67 -4.47 14.77
CA GLY A 138 22.94 -3.94 14.30
C GLY A 138 22.67 -2.66 13.52
N GLU A 139 23.27 -1.55 13.98
CA GLU A 139 23.26 -0.29 13.25
C GLU A 139 23.96 -0.48 11.89
N SER A 140 23.19 -0.68 10.83
CA SER A 140 23.76 -0.37 9.51
C SER A 140 23.89 1.15 9.44
N GLU A 141 25.13 1.65 9.44
CA GLU A 141 25.42 3.10 9.38
C GLU A 141 24.65 3.81 8.23
N ALA A 142 24.34 3.08 7.16
CA ALA A 142 23.59 3.58 6.01
C ALA A 142 22.11 3.89 6.35
N MET A 143 21.45 3.00 7.08
CA MET A 143 20.02 3.16 7.42
C MET A 143 19.84 4.27 8.47
N ASP A 144 20.78 4.35 9.41
CA ASP A 144 20.73 5.35 10.49
C ASP A 144 21.02 6.76 9.95
N ARG A 145 21.93 6.92 8.97
CA ARG A 145 22.09 8.19 8.23
C ARG A 145 20.82 8.59 7.49
N PHE A 146 20.13 7.65 6.84
CA PHE A 146 18.88 7.93 6.12
C PHE A 146 17.77 8.39 7.06
N PHE A 147 17.57 7.73 8.20
CA PHE A 147 16.53 8.11 9.16
C PHE A 147 16.88 9.39 9.94
N LYS A 148 18.15 9.62 10.28
CA LYS A 148 18.60 10.87 10.94
C LYS A 148 18.45 12.09 10.04
N HIS A 149 18.72 11.95 8.75
CA HIS A 149 18.58 13.05 7.78
C HIS A 149 17.10 13.45 7.62
N ASN A 150 16.20 12.48 7.46
CA ASN A 150 14.77 12.75 7.28
C ASN A 150 14.05 13.19 8.57
N LYS A 151 14.62 12.92 9.76
CA LYS A 151 14.11 13.46 11.04
C LYS A 151 14.43 14.94 11.24
N GLN A 152 15.38 15.51 10.51
CA GLN A 152 15.73 16.94 10.61
C GLN A 152 14.88 17.83 9.70
N GLU A 153 14.15 17.22 8.76
CA GLU A 153 13.31 17.92 7.77
C GLU A 153 11.79 17.83 8.05
N ALA A 154 11.39 17.20 9.15
CA ALA A 154 10.00 17.07 9.61
C ALA A 154 9.79 17.76 10.96
#